data_AF-A0A151UGW4-F1
#
_entry.id   AF-A0A151UGW4-F1
#
_cell.length_a   1.000
_cell.length_b   1.000
_cell.length_c   1.000
_cell.angle_alpha   90.00
_cell.angle_beta   90.00
_cell.angle_gamma   90.00
#
_symmetry.space_group_name_H-M   'P 1'
#
loop_
_entity.id
_entity.type
_entity.pdbx_description
1 polymer ?
#
loop_
_entity_poly.entity_id
_entity_poly.type
_entity_poly.pdbx_seq_one_letter_code
_entity_poly.pdbx_strand_id
1 'polypeptide(L)'
;YFEWYAGRRIIPPKTLKLKWFKNEGFSFPTLLEHQVLEKFLEMEVPYYHELIRLFLCFATSNEGIMQSVVKGKLIKLDGPTLKAAAGVSGTGREKPQPFNFDDFEELTTFRDCQRNPETTNYNKFLAGGMKKNSRLISFIIAWMLKPCLHNHAQMSRDDILLMHVIKKKIKIDWVLVINDCMWKARRKEDGPIPYALLLSKIFENAGVDLTREKKIILHASKKIEKSSLHHMGMLKQEDKWVFKGDVPPTPEPTTNEDGVPSHDEDQPAQVEAEPDRPGARSGA
;
A
#
# COMPACT_ATOMS: atom_id res chain seq x y z
N TYR A 1 29.60 -6.31 8.29
CA TYR A 1 28.28 -6.98 8.30
C TYR A 1 27.18 -6.10 8.90
N PHE A 2 27.41 -5.45 10.06
CA PHE A 2 26.41 -4.59 10.72
C PHE A 2 26.10 -3.28 9.96
N GLU A 3 27.10 -2.65 9.34
CA GLU A 3 26.93 -1.38 8.61
C GLU A 3 26.01 -1.50 7.39
N TRP A 4 26.02 -2.66 6.71
CA TRP A 4 25.20 -2.91 5.53
C TRP A 4 23.70 -2.94 5.83
N TYR A 5 23.32 -3.48 6.99
CA TYR A 5 21.91 -3.58 7.40
C TYR A 5 21.39 -2.35 8.15
N ALA A 6 22.26 -1.55 8.77
CA ALA A 6 21.88 -0.34 9.49
C ALA A 6 21.21 0.72 8.58
N GLY A 7 21.52 0.70 7.28
CA GLY A 7 20.92 1.61 6.28
C GLY A 7 19.62 1.13 5.66
N ARG A 8 19.21 -0.14 5.83
CA ARG A 8 18.06 -0.68 5.10
C ARG A 8 16.77 0.05 5.46
N ARG A 9 16.03 0.44 4.42
CA ARG A 9 14.75 1.13 4.56
C ARG A 9 13.69 0.14 5.04
N ILE A 10 12.92 0.54 6.03
CA ILE A 10 11.71 -0.16 6.44
C ILE A 10 10.56 0.47 5.68
N ILE A 11 9.68 -0.35 5.09
CA ILE A 11 8.49 0.16 4.41
C ILE A 11 7.63 0.87 5.47
N PRO A 12 7.30 2.16 5.30
CA PRO A 12 6.47 2.87 6.25
C PRO A 12 5.14 2.15 6.40
N PRO A 13 4.81 1.64 7.61
CA PRO A 13 3.61 0.85 7.77
C PRO A 13 2.36 1.69 7.52
N LYS A 14 1.31 1.04 7.04
CA LYS A 14 -0.04 1.58 6.94
C LYS A 14 -0.95 0.80 7.88
N THR A 15 -2.03 1.43 8.31
CA THR A 15 -3.10 0.79 9.10
C THR A 15 -4.44 1.33 8.63
N LEU A 16 -5.53 0.65 8.95
CA LEU A 16 -6.87 1.10 8.61
C LEU A 16 -7.86 0.66 9.69
N LYS A 17 -9.11 1.14 9.61
CA LYS A 17 -10.22 0.64 10.42
C LYS A 17 -11.34 0.15 9.50
N LEU A 18 -11.53 -1.17 9.42
CA LEU A 18 -12.54 -1.82 8.59
C LEU A 18 -13.94 -1.32 8.93
N LYS A 19 -14.23 -1.10 10.22
CA LYS A 19 -15.50 -0.52 10.69
C LYS A 19 -15.78 0.86 10.07
N TRP A 20 -14.76 1.71 9.93
CA TRP A 20 -14.92 3.02 9.29
C TRP A 20 -15.36 2.87 7.83
N PHE A 21 -14.71 1.98 7.07
CA PHE A 21 -15.09 1.71 5.68
C PHE A 21 -16.49 1.11 5.53
N LYS A 22 -16.91 0.24 6.45
CA LYS A 22 -18.30 -0.27 6.48
C LYS A 22 -19.31 0.87 6.66
N ASN A 23 -19.05 1.77 7.60
CA ASN A 23 -19.90 2.94 7.85
C ASN A 23 -19.96 3.90 6.65
N GLU A 24 -18.88 3.96 5.86
CA GLU A 24 -18.80 4.75 4.63
C GLU A 24 -19.38 4.01 3.40
N GLY A 25 -20.06 2.88 3.60
CA GLY A 25 -20.78 2.16 2.54
C GLY A 25 -19.91 1.23 1.67
N PHE A 26 -18.68 0.93 2.06
CA PHE A 26 -17.82 -0.01 1.34
C PHE A 26 -18.09 -1.45 1.76
N SER A 27 -18.04 -2.37 0.78
CA SER A 27 -18.32 -3.80 1.00
C SER A 27 -17.07 -4.68 1.09
N PHE A 28 -15.90 -4.20 0.63
CA PHE A 28 -14.64 -4.93 0.72
C PHE A 28 -14.24 -5.38 2.13
N PRO A 29 -14.61 -4.70 3.25
CA PRO A 29 -14.20 -5.15 4.59
C PRO A 29 -14.61 -6.59 4.88
N THR A 30 -15.80 -7.02 4.43
CA THR A 30 -16.30 -8.38 4.61
C THR A 30 -15.43 -9.44 3.92
N LEU A 31 -14.76 -9.08 2.81
CA LEU A 31 -13.84 -9.98 2.10
C LEU A 31 -12.53 -10.16 2.88
N LEU A 32 -12.04 -9.11 3.53
CA LEU A 32 -10.83 -9.16 4.35
C LEU A 32 -11.07 -9.86 5.69
N GLU A 33 -12.25 -9.67 6.27
CA GLU A 33 -12.72 -10.42 7.44
C GLU A 33 -12.84 -11.92 7.12
N HIS A 34 -13.36 -12.26 5.93
CA HIS A 34 -13.35 -13.64 5.46
C HIS A 34 -11.92 -14.20 5.38
N GLN A 35 -10.90 -13.39 5.11
CA GLN A 35 -9.50 -13.83 5.14
C GLN A 35 -8.87 -13.84 6.54
N VAL A 36 -9.61 -13.43 7.59
CA VAL A 36 -9.11 -13.29 8.97
C VAL A 36 -7.95 -12.30 9.06
N LEU A 37 -8.01 -11.22 8.26
CA LEU A 37 -6.96 -10.21 8.17
C LEU A 37 -7.19 -8.99 9.08
N GLU A 38 -8.33 -8.89 9.77
CA GLU A 38 -8.70 -7.71 10.57
C GLU A 38 -7.61 -7.31 11.57
N LYS A 39 -7.19 -8.23 12.45
CA LYS A 39 -6.16 -7.95 13.47
C LYS A 39 -4.80 -7.59 12.85
N PHE A 40 -4.48 -8.12 11.67
CA PHE A 40 -3.26 -7.76 10.94
C PHE A 40 -3.34 -6.33 10.38
N LEU A 41 -4.47 -5.97 9.75
CA LEU A 41 -4.66 -4.70 9.06
C LEU A 41 -4.91 -3.53 10.01
N GLU A 42 -5.52 -3.79 11.16
CA GLU A 42 -5.87 -2.77 12.14
C GLU A 42 -4.82 -2.58 13.24
N MET A 43 -3.64 -3.17 13.08
CA MET A 43 -2.57 -3.13 14.07
C MET A 43 -2.11 -1.69 14.30
N GLU A 44 -2.11 -1.28 15.58
CA GLU A 44 -1.66 0.03 16.03
C GLU A 44 -0.70 -0.16 17.21
N VAL A 45 0.54 -0.49 16.90
CA VAL A 45 1.63 -0.62 17.88
C VAL A 45 2.81 0.25 17.45
N PRO A 46 3.65 0.73 18.38
CA PRO A 46 4.94 1.27 17.99
C PRO A 46 5.80 0.18 17.34
N TYR A 47 6.76 0.58 16.50
CA TYR A 47 7.70 -0.36 15.91
C TYR A 47 9.16 -0.01 16.19
N TYR A 48 10.00 -1.05 16.21
CA TYR A 48 11.39 -0.98 16.67
C TYR A 48 12.35 -1.26 15.52
N HIS A 49 12.73 -0.20 14.81
CA HIS A 49 13.47 -0.30 13.55
C HIS A 49 14.81 -1.07 13.65
N GLU A 50 15.57 -0.88 14.72
CA GLU A 50 16.85 -1.59 14.91
C GLU A 50 16.63 -3.10 15.14
N LEU A 51 15.65 -3.49 15.97
CA LEU A 51 15.32 -4.91 16.17
C LEU A 51 14.77 -5.57 14.90
N ILE A 52 14.00 -4.85 14.09
CA ILE A 52 13.49 -5.34 12.81
C ILE A 52 14.64 -5.63 11.85
N ARG A 53 15.62 -4.72 11.76
CA ARG A 53 16.83 -4.90 10.94
C ARG A 53 17.67 -6.06 11.46
N LEU A 54 17.83 -6.16 12.79
CA LEU A 54 18.57 -7.23 13.46
C LEU A 54 17.96 -8.61 13.14
N PHE A 55 16.64 -8.73 13.27
CA PHE A 55 15.91 -9.95 12.95
C PHE A 55 16.18 -10.39 11.50
N LEU A 56 16.07 -9.47 10.53
CA LEU A 56 16.25 -9.81 9.12
C LEU A 56 17.72 -10.14 8.79
N CYS A 57 18.67 -9.43 9.39
CA CYS A 57 20.11 -9.63 9.21
C CYS A 57 20.53 -11.05 9.58
N PHE A 58 20.03 -11.55 10.72
CA PHE A 58 20.34 -12.88 11.24
C PHE A 58 19.26 -13.92 10.93
N ALA A 59 18.36 -13.62 9.99
CA ALA A 59 17.31 -14.55 9.60
C ALA A 59 17.88 -15.77 8.88
N THR A 60 17.45 -16.95 9.31
CA THR A 60 17.65 -18.25 8.66
C THR A 60 16.32 -18.89 8.33
N SER A 61 16.33 -19.96 7.54
CA SER A 61 15.13 -20.73 7.18
C SER A 61 15.18 -22.09 7.86
N ASN A 62 14.06 -22.50 8.44
CA ASN A 62 13.81 -23.88 8.81
C ASN A 62 12.49 -24.31 8.15
N GLU A 63 12.55 -25.27 7.23
CA GLU A 63 11.38 -25.75 6.46
C GLU A 63 10.57 -24.63 5.78
N GLY A 64 11.25 -23.57 5.34
CA GLY A 64 10.61 -22.41 4.70
C GLY A 64 10.12 -21.33 5.67
N ILE A 65 10.14 -21.61 6.98
CA ILE A 65 9.82 -20.64 8.03
C ILE A 65 11.06 -19.82 8.37
N MET A 66 10.93 -18.50 8.25
CA MET A 66 11.96 -17.56 8.66
C MET A 66 12.03 -17.48 10.18
N GLN A 67 13.26 -17.54 10.71
CA GLN A 67 13.51 -17.43 12.14
C GLN A 67 14.83 -16.70 12.43
N SER A 68 14.91 -16.08 13.60
CA SER A 68 16.14 -15.46 14.11
C SER A 68 16.11 -15.32 15.63
N VAL A 69 17.27 -15.15 16.25
CA VAL A 69 17.36 -14.85 17.69
C VAL A 69 17.52 -13.36 17.89
N VAL A 70 16.58 -12.73 18.59
CA VAL A 70 16.57 -11.29 18.89
C VAL A 70 16.64 -11.13 20.41
N LYS A 71 17.72 -10.51 20.91
CA LYS A 71 18.00 -10.34 22.36
C LYS A 71 17.76 -11.62 23.18
N GLY A 72 18.29 -12.75 22.69
CA GLY A 72 18.19 -14.06 23.36
C GLY A 72 16.83 -14.76 23.24
N LYS A 73 15.87 -14.20 22.49
CA LYS A 73 14.57 -14.84 22.22
C LYS A 73 14.53 -15.38 20.79
N LEU A 74 14.17 -16.65 20.63
CA LEU A 74 13.94 -17.23 19.31
C LEU A 74 12.61 -16.71 18.74
N ILE A 75 12.70 -16.03 17.61
CA ILE A 75 11.57 -15.48 16.88
C ILE A 75 11.37 -16.33 15.63
N LYS A 76 10.14 -16.84 15.44
CA LYS A 76 9.74 -17.62 14.26
C LYS A 76 8.54 -16.98 13.59
N LEU A 77 8.51 -16.95 12.27
CA LEU A 77 7.33 -16.55 11.50
C LEU A 77 6.45 -17.77 11.18
N ASP A 78 6.18 -18.61 12.19
CA ASP A 78 5.33 -19.79 12.06
C ASP A 78 3.84 -19.48 12.30
N GLY A 79 2.97 -20.45 11.98
CA GLY A 79 1.53 -20.31 12.14
C GLY A 79 1.09 -19.90 13.55
N PRO A 80 1.53 -20.59 14.63
CA PRO A 80 1.19 -20.21 15.99
C PRO A 80 1.62 -18.77 16.35
N THR A 81 2.83 -18.37 16.00
CA THR A 81 3.36 -17.03 16.32
C THR A 81 2.58 -15.95 15.57
N LEU A 82 2.33 -16.14 14.28
CA LEU A 82 1.58 -15.20 13.46
C LEU A 82 0.09 -15.12 13.87
N LYS A 83 -0.52 -16.24 14.26
CA LYS A 83 -1.89 -16.28 14.79
C LYS A 83 -1.98 -15.50 16.11
N ALA A 84 -1.03 -15.69 17.02
CA ALA A 84 -0.98 -14.95 18.28
C ALA A 84 -0.78 -13.44 18.05
N ALA A 85 0.14 -13.05 17.16
CA ALA A 85 0.45 -11.65 16.92
C ALA A 85 -0.64 -10.91 16.11
N ALA A 86 -1.16 -11.53 15.05
CA ALA A 86 -1.97 -10.85 14.04
C ALA A 86 -3.26 -11.57 13.66
N GLY A 87 -3.60 -12.70 14.30
CA GLY A 87 -4.82 -13.45 14.02
C GLY A 87 -4.78 -14.27 12.72
N VAL A 88 -3.74 -14.06 11.90
CA VAL A 88 -3.56 -14.78 10.63
C VAL A 88 -3.15 -16.22 10.89
N SER A 89 -3.77 -17.15 10.18
CA SER A 89 -3.46 -18.57 10.28
C SER A 89 -3.13 -19.16 8.92
N GLY A 90 -2.24 -20.15 8.92
CA GLY A 90 -1.99 -21.04 7.81
C GLY A 90 -2.42 -22.45 8.16
N THR A 91 -2.95 -23.21 7.21
CA THR A 91 -3.23 -24.64 7.41
C THR A 91 -1.97 -25.49 7.23
N GLY A 92 -0.86 -24.90 6.72
CA GLY A 92 0.37 -25.61 6.39
C GLY A 92 0.19 -26.67 5.30
N ARG A 93 -1.01 -26.77 4.68
CA ARG A 93 -1.40 -27.89 3.82
C ARG A 93 -1.27 -27.65 2.33
N GLU A 94 -0.94 -26.44 1.91
CA GLU A 94 -0.61 -26.20 0.52
C GLU A 94 0.61 -25.30 0.52
N LYS A 95 1.77 -25.84 0.10
CA LYS A 95 2.74 -24.97 -0.56
C LYS A 95 1.94 -24.16 -1.58
N PRO A 96 2.15 -22.85 -1.72
CA PRO A 96 1.84 -22.22 -2.98
C PRO A 96 2.87 -22.80 -3.97
N GLN A 97 2.61 -24.03 -4.45
CA GLN A 97 2.87 -24.36 -5.85
C GLN A 97 2.37 -23.14 -6.61
N PRO A 98 3.24 -22.46 -7.38
CA PRO A 98 3.06 -21.07 -7.76
C PRO A 98 1.63 -20.86 -8.21
N PHE A 99 0.85 -20.28 -7.29
CA PHE A 99 -0.60 -20.23 -7.23
C PHE A 99 -1.30 -20.42 -8.59
N ASN A 100 -1.47 -21.68 -8.99
CA ASN A 100 -2.27 -22.09 -10.13
C ASN A 100 -3.58 -22.59 -9.53
N PHE A 101 -4.48 -21.66 -9.25
CA PHE A 101 -5.88 -22.02 -9.13
C PHE A 101 -6.34 -22.30 -10.57
N ASP A 102 -6.95 -23.45 -10.81
CA ASP A 102 -7.38 -23.85 -12.17
C ASP A 102 -8.36 -22.83 -12.78
N ASP A 103 -9.02 -22.02 -11.96
CA ASP A 103 -9.91 -20.93 -12.34
C ASP A 103 -9.26 -19.52 -12.36
N PHE A 104 -7.96 -19.40 -12.07
CA PHE A 104 -7.25 -18.12 -12.10
C PHE A 104 -6.83 -17.74 -13.52
N GLU A 105 -7.59 -16.82 -14.09
CA GLU A 105 -7.22 -16.11 -15.32
C GLU A 105 -6.90 -14.64 -15.01
N GLU A 106 -5.64 -14.24 -15.23
CA GLU A 106 -5.10 -12.92 -14.85
C GLU A 106 -5.86 -11.78 -15.54
N LEU A 107 -6.01 -11.85 -16.86
CA LEU A 107 -6.64 -10.81 -17.66
C LEU A 107 -8.13 -10.66 -17.30
N THR A 108 -8.86 -11.76 -17.21
CA THR A 108 -10.28 -11.78 -16.83
C THR A 108 -10.48 -11.24 -15.42
N THR A 109 -9.68 -11.69 -14.45
CA THR A 109 -9.73 -11.18 -13.06
C THR A 109 -9.50 -9.67 -13.02
N PHE A 110 -8.50 -9.17 -13.74
CA PHE A 110 -8.20 -7.74 -13.78
C PHE A 110 -9.31 -6.93 -14.47
N ARG A 111 -9.85 -7.44 -15.58
CA ARG A 111 -10.98 -6.86 -16.32
C ARG A 111 -12.23 -6.71 -15.45
N ASP A 112 -12.57 -7.74 -14.67
CA ASP A 112 -13.74 -7.71 -13.76
C ASP A 112 -13.65 -6.62 -12.67
N CYS A 113 -12.43 -6.18 -12.37
CA CYS A 113 -12.16 -5.12 -11.40
C CYS A 113 -12.31 -3.71 -11.99
N GLN A 114 -12.37 -3.54 -13.31
CA GLN A 114 -12.42 -2.23 -13.97
C GLN A 114 -13.80 -1.60 -13.93
N ARG A 115 -13.84 -0.26 -13.89
CA ARG A 115 -15.08 0.51 -14.05
C ARG A 115 -15.62 0.39 -15.46
N ASN A 116 -14.74 0.53 -16.46
CA ASN A 116 -15.05 0.50 -17.89
C ASN A 116 -14.21 -0.58 -18.59
N PRO A 117 -14.66 -1.86 -18.55
CA PRO A 117 -13.91 -2.99 -19.12
C PRO A 117 -13.58 -2.84 -20.60
N GLU A 118 -14.45 -2.20 -21.39
CA GLU A 118 -14.31 -2.07 -22.84
C GLU A 118 -13.22 -1.07 -23.25
N THR A 119 -13.07 0.02 -22.48
CA THR A 119 -12.17 1.12 -22.80
C THR A 119 -10.86 1.08 -22.00
N THR A 120 -10.71 0.10 -21.10
CA THR A 120 -9.49 -0.05 -20.31
C THR A 120 -8.33 -0.55 -21.17
N ASN A 121 -7.17 0.08 -21.04
CA ASN A 121 -5.94 -0.40 -21.64
C ASN A 121 -5.36 -1.58 -20.83
N TYR A 122 -5.26 -2.75 -21.45
CA TYR A 122 -4.75 -3.98 -20.82
C TYR A 122 -3.27 -4.25 -21.06
N ASN A 123 -2.54 -3.36 -21.74
CA ASN A 123 -1.08 -3.46 -21.89
C ASN A 123 -0.36 -3.24 -20.55
N LYS A 124 -1.01 -2.57 -19.60
CA LYS A 124 -0.54 -2.37 -18.22
C LYS A 124 -1.69 -2.56 -17.25
N PHE A 125 -1.49 -3.36 -16.22
CA PHE A 125 -2.49 -3.59 -15.18
C PHE A 125 -2.59 -2.45 -14.17
N LEU A 126 -3.07 -1.28 -14.61
CA LEU A 126 -3.18 -0.09 -13.78
C LEU A 126 -4.42 -0.13 -12.89
N ALA A 127 -4.22 0.05 -11.59
CA ALA A 127 -5.31 0.02 -10.63
C ALA A 127 -6.17 1.31 -10.61
N GLY A 128 -5.78 2.39 -11.31
CA GLY A 128 -6.53 3.65 -11.36
C GLY A 128 -7.93 3.54 -12.01
N GLY A 129 -8.10 2.60 -12.94
CA GLY A 129 -9.38 2.33 -13.63
C GLY A 129 -10.35 1.45 -12.84
N MET A 130 -9.97 0.99 -11.64
CA MET A 130 -10.76 0.00 -10.89
C MET A 130 -12.01 0.56 -10.20
N LYS A 131 -13.01 -0.31 -10.02
CA LYS A 131 -14.17 -0.09 -9.14
C LYS A 131 -13.71 0.21 -7.71
N LYS A 132 -14.51 0.95 -6.94
CA LYS A 132 -14.15 1.47 -5.60
C LYS A 132 -13.58 0.41 -4.64
N ASN A 133 -14.30 -0.71 -4.46
CA ASN A 133 -13.87 -1.81 -3.62
C ASN A 133 -12.59 -2.49 -4.14
N SER A 134 -12.51 -2.75 -5.45
CA SER A 134 -11.30 -3.31 -6.08
C SER A 134 -10.09 -2.38 -5.94
N ARG A 135 -10.27 -1.06 -6.10
CA ARG A 135 -9.21 -0.08 -5.89
C ARG A 135 -8.65 -0.15 -4.48
N LEU A 136 -9.51 -0.21 -3.47
CA LEU A 136 -9.09 -0.31 -2.07
C LEU A 136 -8.41 -1.64 -1.75
N ILE A 137 -8.93 -2.77 -2.25
CA ILE A 137 -8.26 -4.06 -2.11
C ILE A 137 -6.87 -4.04 -2.75
N SER A 138 -6.73 -3.48 -3.97
CA SER A 138 -5.42 -3.39 -4.65
C SER A 138 -4.43 -2.55 -3.83
N PHE A 139 -4.92 -1.48 -3.21
CA PHE A 139 -4.10 -0.62 -2.37
C PHE A 139 -3.67 -1.35 -1.09
N ILE A 140 -4.59 -2.10 -0.45
CA ILE A 140 -4.30 -2.90 0.74
C ILE A 140 -3.29 -4.01 0.40
N ILE A 141 -3.41 -4.66 -0.75
CA ILE A 141 -2.42 -5.64 -1.23
C ILE A 141 -1.05 -4.97 -1.34
N ALA A 142 -0.95 -3.87 -2.10
CA ALA A 142 0.32 -3.23 -2.41
C ALA A 142 1.01 -2.56 -1.20
N TRP A 143 0.27 -2.17 -0.17
CA TRP A 143 0.82 -1.44 0.99
C TRP A 143 0.88 -2.25 2.28
N MET A 144 0.07 -3.31 2.42
CA MET A 144 -0.09 -4.01 3.70
C MET A 144 0.11 -5.52 3.59
N LEU A 145 -0.49 -6.20 2.60
CA LEU A 145 -0.44 -7.66 2.48
C LEU A 145 0.79 -8.17 1.74
N LYS A 146 1.24 -7.43 0.73
CA LYS A 146 2.48 -7.68 -0.02
C LYS A 146 3.19 -6.35 -0.26
N PRO A 147 3.69 -5.68 0.80
CA PRO A 147 4.23 -4.33 0.67
C PRO A 147 5.45 -4.29 -0.25
N CYS A 148 5.45 -3.37 -1.22
CA CYS A 148 6.59 -3.06 -2.07
C CYS A 148 6.91 -1.56 -2.02
N LEU A 149 8.09 -1.11 -2.47
CA LEU A 149 8.40 0.33 -2.60
C LEU A 149 8.27 0.87 -4.04
N HIS A 150 7.92 0.01 -4.99
CA HIS A 150 7.88 0.36 -6.40
C HIS A 150 6.49 0.85 -6.81
N ASN A 151 6.24 1.01 -8.11
CA ASN A 151 5.01 1.55 -8.67
C ASN A 151 3.73 0.89 -8.12
N HIS A 152 3.09 1.54 -7.14
CA HIS A 152 1.83 1.11 -6.54
C HIS A 152 0.61 1.34 -7.45
N ALA A 153 0.79 1.99 -8.61
CA ALA A 153 -0.29 2.18 -9.57
C ALA A 153 -0.47 0.97 -10.48
N GLN A 154 0.55 0.13 -10.65
CA GLN A 154 0.52 -1.07 -11.50
C GLN A 154 0.51 -2.33 -10.64
N MET A 155 -0.40 -3.25 -10.93
CA MET A 155 -0.50 -4.54 -10.27
C MET A 155 0.38 -5.58 -10.96
N SER A 156 1.10 -6.36 -10.17
CA SER A 156 1.78 -7.57 -10.63
C SER A 156 0.81 -8.75 -10.72
N ARG A 157 1.20 -9.83 -11.42
CA ARG A 157 0.43 -11.08 -11.48
C ARG A 157 0.04 -11.59 -10.09
N ASP A 158 0.99 -11.58 -9.15
CA ASP A 158 0.76 -11.96 -7.76
C ASP A 158 -0.28 -11.05 -7.07
N ASP A 159 -0.32 -9.76 -7.38
CA ASP A 159 -1.30 -8.84 -6.80
C ASP A 159 -2.70 -9.11 -7.37
N ILE A 160 -2.80 -9.41 -8.67
CA ILE A 160 -4.06 -9.76 -9.34
C ILE A 160 -4.56 -11.11 -8.83
N LEU A 161 -3.67 -12.04 -8.56
CA LEU A 161 -3.98 -13.30 -7.92
C LEU A 161 -4.48 -13.11 -6.47
N LEU A 162 -3.79 -12.31 -5.65
CA LEU A 162 -4.28 -12.01 -4.30
C LEU A 162 -5.66 -11.32 -4.35
N MET A 163 -5.87 -10.44 -5.32
CA MET A 163 -7.18 -9.85 -5.61
C MET A 163 -8.23 -10.94 -5.92
N HIS A 164 -7.89 -11.90 -6.79
CA HIS A 164 -8.77 -13.02 -7.14
C HIS A 164 -9.17 -13.80 -5.88
N VAL A 165 -8.19 -14.24 -5.10
CA VAL A 165 -8.37 -15.00 -3.85
C VAL A 165 -9.27 -14.25 -2.87
N ILE A 166 -9.02 -12.95 -2.64
CA ILE A 166 -9.82 -12.13 -1.73
C ILE A 166 -11.26 -11.99 -2.24
N LYS A 167 -11.46 -11.70 -3.53
CA LYS A 167 -12.79 -11.53 -4.12
C LYS A 167 -13.60 -12.82 -4.16
N LYS A 168 -12.95 -13.95 -4.47
CA LYS A 168 -13.56 -15.28 -4.52
C LYS A 168 -13.69 -15.94 -3.14
N LYS A 169 -13.19 -15.29 -2.08
CA LYS A 169 -13.19 -15.83 -0.70
C LYS A 169 -12.47 -17.18 -0.60
N ILE A 170 -11.42 -17.38 -1.41
CA ILE A 170 -10.58 -18.58 -1.33
C ILE A 170 -9.65 -18.42 -0.13
N LYS A 171 -9.62 -19.39 0.77
CA LYS A 171 -8.71 -19.35 1.92
C LYS A 171 -7.30 -19.71 1.47
N ILE A 172 -6.33 -18.88 1.84
CA ILE A 172 -4.91 -19.14 1.56
C ILE A 172 -4.08 -19.16 2.84
N ASP A 173 -2.89 -19.73 2.74
CA ASP A 173 -1.92 -19.73 3.82
C ASP A 173 -1.18 -18.38 3.90
N TRP A 174 -1.67 -17.50 4.76
CA TRP A 174 -1.03 -16.20 5.02
C TRP A 174 0.36 -16.31 5.66
N VAL A 175 0.68 -17.42 6.33
CA VAL A 175 2.03 -17.68 6.88
C VAL A 175 3.03 -17.76 5.73
N LEU A 176 2.67 -18.47 4.66
CA LEU A 176 3.53 -18.63 3.48
C LEU A 176 3.68 -17.32 2.71
N VAL A 177 2.61 -16.53 2.56
CA VAL A 177 2.67 -15.20 1.92
C VAL A 177 3.61 -14.27 2.70
N ILE A 178 3.49 -14.22 4.02
CA ILE A 178 4.35 -13.37 4.88
C ILE A 178 5.81 -13.82 4.79
N ASN A 179 6.08 -15.13 4.88
CA ASN A 179 7.45 -15.67 4.78
C ASN A 179 8.07 -15.40 3.40
N ASP A 180 7.34 -15.61 2.30
CA ASP A 180 7.82 -15.32 0.96
C ASP A 180 8.18 -13.84 0.79
N CYS A 181 7.33 -12.93 1.29
CA CYS A 181 7.60 -11.50 1.28
C CYS A 181 8.86 -11.15 2.09
N MET A 182 9.02 -11.72 3.28
CA MET A 182 10.19 -11.50 4.13
C MET A 182 11.48 -12.06 3.48
N TRP A 183 11.41 -13.23 2.84
CA TRP A 183 12.56 -13.79 2.11
C TRP A 183 12.94 -12.99 0.88
N LYS A 184 11.96 -12.50 0.12
CA LYS A 184 12.19 -11.58 -1.00
C LYS A 184 12.85 -10.28 -0.52
N ALA A 185 12.42 -9.75 0.63
CA ALA A 185 13.03 -8.57 1.24
C ALA A 185 14.49 -8.85 1.64
N ARG A 186 14.78 -9.98 2.32
CA ARG A 186 16.15 -10.31 2.74
C ARG A 186 17.11 -10.50 1.56
N ARG A 187 16.71 -11.21 0.51
CA ARG A 187 17.57 -11.54 -0.65
C ARG A 187 18.05 -10.32 -1.43
N LYS A 188 17.30 -9.21 -1.41
CA LYS A 188 17.68 -7.97 -2.11
C LYS A 188 18.46 -7.08 -1.16
N GLU A 189 19.70 -6.77 -1.51
CA GLU A 189 20.64 -5.89 -0.79
C GLU A 189 19.99 -4.59 -0.28
N ASP A 190 19.34 -3.85 -1.17
CA ASP A 190 18.56 -2.63 -0.85
C ASP A 190 17.06 -2.89 -0.69
N GLY A 191 16.69 -4.16 -0.53
CA GLY A 191 15.32 -4.63 -0.38
C GLY A 191 14.69 -4.04 0.88
N PRO A 192 13.58 -3.29 0.75
CA PRO A 192 12.95 -2.66 1.88
C PRO A 192 12.26 -3.71 2.76
N ILE A 193 12.33 -3.52 4.07
CA ILE A 193 11.82 -4.49 5.05
C ILE A 193 10.32 -4.26 5.26
N PRO A 194 9.44 -5.25 4.97
CA PRO A 194 8.01 -5.13 5.22
C PRO A 194 7.66 -5.45 6.68
N TYR A 195 6.38 -5.33 7.02
CA TYR A 195 5.78 -5.87 8.24
C TYR A 195 6.35 -5.38 9.58
N ALA A 196 6.78 -4.12 9.64
CA ALA A 196 7.34 -3.52 10.86
C ALA A 196 6.44 -3.66 12.09
N LEU A 197 5.13 -3.44 11.95
CA LEU A 197 4.16 -3.57 13.04
C LEU A 197 4.05 -5.01 13.52
N LEU A 198 3.92 -5.97 12.58
CA LEU A 198 3.82 -7.39 12.87
C LEU A 198 5.06 -7.89 13.64
N LEU A 199 6.27 -7.59 13.14
CA LEU A 199 7.51 -8.01 13.79
C LEU A 199 7.61 -7.43 15.20
N SER A 200 7.26 -6.16 15.37
CA SER A 200 7.27 -5.52 16.69
C SER A 200 6.28 -6.17 17.65
N LYS A 201 5.09 -6.55 17.16
CA LYS A 201 4.12 -7.30 17.96
C LYS A 201 4.61 -8.69 18.34
N ILE A 202 5.34 -9.37 17.43
CA ILE A 202 5.96 -10.66 17.72
C ILE A 202 7.05 -10.53 18.78
N PHE A 203 7.90 -9.51 18.71
CA PHE A 203 8.93 -9.26 19.72
C PHE A 203 8.32 -9.03 21.11
N GLU A 204 7.25 -8.22 21.18
CA GLU A 204 6.48 -8.01 22.41
C GLU A 204 5.93 -9.33 22.96
N ASN A 205 5.24 -10.11 22.13
CA ASN A 205 4.65 -11.39 22.53
C ASN A 205 5.70 -12.42 22.97
N ALA A 206 6.90 -12.39 22.38
CA ALA A 206 8.01 -13.28 22.72
C ALA A 206 8.77 -12.85 23.99
N GLY A 207 8.42 -11.71 24.59
CA GLY A 207 9.10 -11.17 25.77
C GLY A 207 10.51 -10.67 25.47
N VAL A 208 10.75 -10.15 24.26
CA VAL A 208 11.98 -9.38 23.96
C VAL A 208 11.95 -8.13 24.83
N ASP A 209 13.07 -7.77 25.47
CA ASP A 209 13.17 -6.52 26.22
C ASP A 209 13.17 -5.32 25.26
N LEU A 210 12.13 -4.48 25.34
CA LEU A 210 11.92 -3.31 24.48
C LEU A 210 12.18 -1.97 25.20
N THR A 211 12.57 -1.99 26.47
CA THR A 211 12.58 -0.79 27.35
C THR A 211 13.53 0.31 26.88
N ARG A 212 14.70 -0.07 26.35
CA ARG A 212 15.74 0.86 25.87
C ARG A 212 15.78 0.99 24.33
N GLU A 213 14.81 0.39 23.64
CA GLU A 213 14.78 0.38 22.19
C GLU A 213 14.12 1.65 21.64
N LYS A 214 14.70 2.21 20.57
CA LYS A 214 14.10 3.36 19.88
C LYS A 214 12.80 2.95 19.19
N LYS A 215 11.68 3.39 19.74
CA LYS A 215 10.34 3.14 19.22
C LYS A 215 9.88 4.25 18.27
N ILE A 216 9.23 3.86 17.19
CA ILE A 216 8.59 4.79 16.25
C ILE A 216 7.08 4.64 16.38
N ILE A 217 6.39 5.75 16.67
CA ILE A 217 4.94 5.80 16.79
C ILE A 217 4.35 6.10 15.41
N LEU A 218 3.28 5.37 15.06
CA LEU A 218 2.62 5.55 13.78
C LEU A 218 1.85 6.89 13.76
N HIS A 219 2.24 7.78 12.85
CA HIS A 219 1.54 9.05 12.66
C HIS A 219 0.16 8.85 12.01
N ALA A 220 -0.81 9.73 12.32
CA ALA A 220 -2.17 9.66 11.79
C ALA A 220 -2.23 9.63 10.25
N SER A 221 -1.31 10.33 9.56
CA SER A 221 -1.19 10.32 8.09
C SER A 221 -0.82 8.96 7.47
N LYS A 222 -0.47 7.96 8.31
CA LYS A 222 -0.25 6.58 7.87
C LYS A 222 -1.52 5.73 7.97
N LYS A 223 -2.61 6.25 8.54
CA LYS A 223 -3.92 5.61 8.52
C LYS A 223 -4.54 5.77 7.12
N ILE A 224 -5.13 4.69 6.61
CA ILE A 224 -5.90 4.71 5.37
C ILE A 224 -7.32 5.10 5.75
N GLU A 225 -7.72 6.29 5.33
CA GLU A 225 -8.97 6.95 5.70
C GLU A 225 -9.45 7.89 4.57
N LYS A 226 -10.30 8.86 4.90
CA LYS A 226 -10.83 9.87 3.98
C LYS A 226 -9.77 10.50 3.06
N SER A 227 -8.63 10.91 3.62
CA SER A 227 -7.52 11.51 2.85
C SER A 227 -6.97 10.57 1.77
N SER A 228 -6.92 9.27 2.05
CA SER A 228 -6.47 8.26 1.08
C SER A 228 -7.48 8.08 -0.05
N LEU A 229 -8.78 8.15 0.24
CA LEU A 229 -9.83 8.10 -0.79
C LEU A 229 -9.76 9.29 -1.75
N HIS A 230 -9.50 10.49 -1.24
CA HIS A 230 -9.27 11.67 -2.07
C HIS A 230 -8.05 11.54 -2.99
N HIS A 231 -6.93 11.01 -2.47
CA HIS A 231 -5.75 10.70 -3.30
C HIS A 231 -6.02 9.62 -4.36
N MET A 232 -7.03 8.76 -4.16
CA MET A 232 -7.49 7.80 -5.17
C MET A 232 -8.48 8.38 -6.18
N GLY A 233 -8.74 9.70 -6.13
CA GLY A 233 -9.67 10.37 -7.03
C GLY A 233 -11.14 10.21 -6.64
N MET A 234 -11.43 9.81 -5.41
CA MET A 234 -12.80 9.71 -4.90
C MET A 234 -13.20 10.97 -4.13
N LEU A 235 -14.49 11.34 -4.22
CA LEU A 235 -15.11 12.41 -3.44
C LEU A 235 -16.43 11.91 -2.84
N LYS A 236 -16.90 12.56 -1.78
CA LYS A 236 -18.16 12.21 -1.13
C LYS A 236 -19.26 13.15 -1.65
N GLN A 237 -20.33 12.59 -2.20
CA GLN A 237 -21.52 13.27 -2.71
C GLN A 237 -22.74 12.57 -2.16
N GLU A 238 -23.66 13.30 -1.52
CA GLU A 238 -24.90 12.74 -0.93
C GLU A 238 -24.63 11.47 -0.11
N ASP A 239 -23.64 11.55 0.78
CA ASP A 239 -23.13 10.46 1.62
C ASP A 239 -22.56 9.21 0.91
N LYS A 240 -22.40 9.25 -0.41
CA LYS A 240 -21.77 8.19 -1.21
C LYS A 240 -20.43 8.64 -1.77
N TRP A 241 -19.45 7.75 -1.71
CA TRP A 241 -18.17 7.97 -2.40
C TRP A 241 -18.32 7.74 -3.90
N VAL A 242 -17.89 8.66 -4.75
CA VAL A 242 -17.89 8.59 -6.23
C VAL A 242 -16.53 8.99 -6.79
N PHE A 243 -16.18 8.57 -8.01
CA PHE A 243 -14.95 9.04 -8.65
C PHE A 243 -15.19 10.39 -9.32
N LYS A 244 -14.19 11.28 -9.28
CA LYS A 244 -14.27 12.64 -9.88
C LYS A 244 -14.73 12.65 -11.34
N GLY A 245 -14.31 11.67 -12.14
CA GLY A 245 -14.68 11.58 -13.55
C GLY A 245 -16.06 10.97 -13.84
N ASP A 246 -16.73 10.42 -12.82
CA ASP A 246 -18.06 9.81 -12.96
C ASP A 246 -19.19 10.81 -12.60
N VAL A 247 -18.84 12.01 -12.10
CA VAL A 247 -19.80 13.06 -11.74
C VAL A 247 -20.10 13.90 -12.99
N PRO A 248 -21.37 14.09 -13.38
CA PRO A 248 -21.73 15.02 -14.44
C PRO A 248 -21.17 16.42 -14.13
N PRO A 249 -20.69 17.19 -15.13
CA PRO A 249 -20.31 18.57 -14.90
C PRO A 249 -21.50 19.31 -14.28
N THR A 250 -21.31 19.95 -13.14
CA THR A 250 -22.30 20.88 -12.60
C THR A 250 -22.50 21.97 -13.66
N PRO A 251 -23.73 22.27 -14.12
CA PRO A 251 -23.94 23.37 -15.04
C PRO A 251 -23.41 24.66 -14.40
N GLU A 252 -22.50 25.34 -15.10
CA GLU A 252 -22.04 26.66 -14.70
C GLU A 252 -23.25 27.59 -14.57
N PRO A 253 -23.31 28.45 -13.54
CA PRO A 253 -24.36 29.46 -13.49
C PRO A 253 -24.16 30.34 -14.72
N THR A 254 -25.17 30.37 -15.59
CA THR A 254 -25.23 31.29 -16.73
C THR A 254 -25.10 32.70 -16.20
N THR A 255 -23.94 33.32 -16.38
CA THR A 255 -23.80 34.77 -16.28
C THR A 255 -24.69 35.33 -17.38
N ASN A 256 -25.85 35.86 -16.99
CA ASN A 256 -26.70 36.62 -17.90
C ASN A 256 -25.90 37.84 -18.36
N GLU A 257 -25.34 37.78 -19.56
CA GLU A 257 -24.80 38.94 -20.25
C GLU A 257 -25.97 39.79 -20.76
N ASP A 258 -26.55 40.58 -19.87
CA ASP A 258 -27.29 41.79 -20.23
C ASP A 258 -26.53 42.98 -19.65
N GLY A 259 -25.77 43.65 -20.52
CA GLY A 259 -24.94 44.81 -20.19
C GLY A 259 -24.14 45.31 -21.39
N VAL A 260 -24.80 46.09 -22.26
CA VAL A 260 -24.21 46.88 -23.35
C VAL A 260 -23.14 47.88 -22.81
N PRO A 261 -22.11 48.24 -23.61
CA PRO A 261 -20.78 48.57 -23.11
C PRO A 261 -20.57 50.07 -22.86
N SER A 262 -19.65 50.42 -21.96
CA SER A 262 -19.06 51.76 -21.91
C SER A 262 -17.58 51.67 -22.22
N HIS A 263 -17.20 52.29 -23.34
CA HIS A 263 -15.84 52.73 -23.64
C HIS A 263 -15.32 53.62 -22.51
N ASP A 264 -14.04 53.49 -22.18
CA ASP A 264 -13.09 54.59 -22.34
C ASP A 264 -11.66 54.05 -22.40
N GLU A 265 -10.92 54.56 -23.37
CA GLU A 265 -9.54 54.22 -23.71
C GLU A 265 -8.56 54.82 -22.69
N ASP A 266 -7.49 54.08 -22.38
CA ASP A 266 -6.15 54.68 -22.36
C ASP A 266 -5.07 53.57 -22.41
N GLN A 267 -4.37 53.52 -23.55
CA GLN A 267 -3.02 52.97 -23.72
C GLN A 267 -2.06 54.18 -23.81
N PRO A 268 -0.74 54.08 -23.53
CA PRO A 268 0.18 53.01 -23.97
C PRO A 268 1.23 52.67 -22.88
N ALA A 269 2.27 51.83 -23.02
CA ALA A 269 3.09 51.49 -24.17
C ALA A 269 3.81 50.15 -23.97
N GLN A 270 4.04 49.46 -25.09
CA GLN A 270 5.06 48.43 -25.23
C GLN A 270 6.44 49.09 -25.25
N VAL A 271 7.43 48.46 -24.60
CA VAL A 271 8.85 48.71 -24.90
C VAL A 271 9.52 47.37 -25.12
N GLU A 272 10.19 47.31 -26.27
CA GLU A 272 10.93 46.23 -26.88
C GLU A 272 12.05 45.65 -26.01
N ALA A 273 12.38 44.39 -26.32
CA ALA A 273 13.60 43.72 -25.88
C ALA A 273 14.71 43.89 -26.93
N GLU A 274 15.95 44.12 -26.47
CA GLU A 274 17.24 43.57 -26.94
C GLU A 274 18.43 44.40 -26.39
N PRO A 275 19.71 43.98 -26.49
CA PRO A 275 20.29 42.66 -26.29
C PRO A 275 21.55 42.70 -25.37
N ASP A 276 22.30 41.59 -25.37
CA ASP A 276 23.32 41.12 -24.44
C ASP A 276 24.75 41.73 -24.63
N ARG A 277 25.45 41.94 -23.49
CA ARG A 277 26.94 41.96 -23.24
C ARG A 277 27.83 43.08 -23.85
N PRO A 278 29.03 43.42 -23.28
CA PRO A 278 30.08 42.47 -22.84
C PRO A 278 31.04 42.90 -21.69
N GLY A 279 31.95 41.97 -21.34
CA GLY A 279 33.28 42.25 -20.79
C GLY A 279 33.57 41.60 -19.43
N ALA A 280 34.76 41.14 -19.09
CA ALA A 280 36.00 40.86 -19.81
C ALA A 280 36.90 40.03 -18.86
N ARG A 281 37.89 39.36 -19.45
CA ARG A 281 38.89 38.46 -18.87
C ARG A 281 39.73 39.06 -17.73
N SER A 282 40.29 38.17 -16.89
CA SER A 282 41.71 38.24 -16.49
C SER A 282 42.25 36.85 -16.10
N GLY A 283 43.45 36.50 -16.59
CA GLY A 283 44.35 35.56 -15.90
C GLY A 283 44.91 34.37 -16.68
N ALA A 284 45.81 34.64 -17.65
CA ALA A 284 47.09 33.95 -17.94
C ALA A 284 47.55 34.30 -19.37
#